data_AF-K1S825-F1
#
_entry.id   AF-K1S825-F1
#
_cell.length_a   1.000
_cell.length_b   1.000
_cell.length_c   1.000
_cell.angle_alpha   90.00
_cell.angle_beta   90.00
_cell.angle_gamma   90.00
#
_symmetry.space_group_name_H-M   'P 1'
#
loop_
_entity.id
_entity.type
_entity.pdbx_description
1 polymer ?
#
loop_
_entity_poly.entity_id
_entity_poly.type
_entity_poly.pdbx_seq_one_letter_code
_entity_poly.pdbx_strand_id
1 'polypeptide(L)'
;YTPHTYPHGDDAVDGVTVAQMTGMDPAKVFKTLVARGASKTPYVFVIPVACELDLKKAAKAVGEKSIAMLHVSELTPLTGYVRGGCSPVGMKKQLRTVFASQALAQETILVSAGKIGYQVEVAPQALIALVRAGTAELTIES
;
A
#
# COMPACT_ATOMS: atom_id res chain seq x y z
N TYR A 1 -0.47 -2.63 -17.80
CA TYR A 1 -0.10 -1.64 -16.77
C TYR A 1 0.57 -0.47 -17.48
N THR A 2 0.53 0.73 -16.88
CA THR A 2 1.21 1.93 -17.40
C THR A 2 2.26 2.38 -16.37
N PRO A 3 3.55 2.48 -16.74
CA PRO A 3 4.58 2.95 -15.83
C PRO A 3 4.56 4.49 -15.74
N HIS A 4 4.82 5.01 -14.54
CA HIS A 4 4.95 6.44 -14.27
C HIS A 4 6.20 6.72 -13.45
N THR A 5 6.81 7.88 -13.67
CA THR A 5 7.98 8.33 -12.91
C THR A 5 7.79 9.73 -12.36
N TYR A 6 8.39 10.02 -11.21
CA TYR A 6 8.41 11.36 -10.62
C TYR A 6 9.83 11.74 -10.14
N PRO A 7 10.19 13.04 -10.20
CA PRO A 7 11.44 13.51 -9.61
C PRO A 7 11.53 13.16 -8.13
N HIS A 8 12.70 12.72 -7.68
CA HIS A 8 12.98 12.49 -6.26
C HIS A 8 14.41 12.95 -5.96
N GLY A 9 14.62 13.48 -4.75
CA GLY A 9 15.96 13.64 -4.18
C GLY A 9 16.41 12.34 -3.52
N ASP A 10 17.37 12.43 -2.60
CA ASP A 10 17.87 11.26 -1.87
C ASP A 10 16.81 10.65 -0.91
N ASP A 11 15.79 11.44 -0.54
CA ASP A 11 14.76 11.05 0.42
C ASP A 11 13.42 10.63 -0.21
N ALA A 12 12.69 9.79 0.53
CA ALA A 12 11.33 9.41 0.17
C ALA A 12 10.36 10.60 0.27
N VAL A 13 9.73 10.93 -0.85
CA VAL A 13 8.65 11.92 -0.93
C VAL A 13 7.34 11.31 -0.41
N ASP A 14 6.54 12.06 0.35
CA ASP A 14 5.22 11.59 0.76
C ASP A 14 4.31 11.39 -0.45
N GLY A 15 3.38 10.45 -0.36
CA GLY A 15 2.66 10.05 -1.55
C GLY A 15 1.56 11.03 -2.01
N VAL A 16 1.16 12.00 -1.18
CA VAL A 16 0.27 13.09 -1.63
C VAL A 16 1.05 14.03 -2.54
N THR A 17 2.29 14.34 -2.17
CA THR A 17 3.23 15.08 -3.01
C THR A 17 3.53 14.32 -4.30
N VAL A 18 3.64 12.98 -4.27
CA VAL A 18 3.75 12.18 -5.51
C VAL A 18 2.53 12.35 -6.42
N ALA A 19 1.31 12.33 -5.87
CA ALA A 19 0.09 12.55 -6.64
C ALA A 19 0.11 13.94 -7.31
N GLN A 20 0.48 14.98 -6.56
CA GLN A 20 0.64 16.35 -7.08
C GLN A 20 1.71 16.45 -8.18
N MET A 21 2.89 15.85 -7.97
CA MET A 21 4.01 15.87 -8.93
C MET A 21 3.71 15.12 -10.22
N THR A 22 2.82 14.12 -10.18
CA THR A 22 2.42 13.31 -11.34
C THR A 22 1.13 13.80 -12.00
N GLY A 23 0.49 14.85 -11.46
CA GLY A 23 -0.81 15.34 -11.92
C GLY A 23 -1.95 14.34 -11.69
N MET A 24 -1.76 13.39 -10.78
CA MET A 24 -2.69 12.30 -10.50
C MET A 24 -3.63 12.68 -9.36
N ASP A 25 -4.87 12.19 -9.44
CA ASP A 25 -5.81 12.28 -8.33
C ASP A 25 -5.27 11.51 -7.12
N PRO A 26 -5.08 12.14 -5.94
CA PRO A 26 -4.66 11.46 -4.71
C PRO A 26 -5.56 10.28 -4.32
N ALA A 27 -6.84 10.27 -4.71
CA ALA A 27 -7.74 9.15 -4.49
C ALA A 27 -7.37 7.90 -5.31
N LYS A 28 -6.62 8.07 -6.41
CA LYS A 28 -6.11 6.98 -7.27
C LYS A 28 -4.71 6.52 -6.90
N VAL A 29 -3.98 7.27 -6.07
CA VAL A 29 -2.65 6.88 -5.61
C VAL A 29 -2.79 6.11 -4.30
N PHE A 30 -2.21 4.91 -4.24
CA PHE A 30 -2.30 4.01 -3.10
C PHE A 30 -0.92 3.75 -2.50
N LYS A 31 -0.86 3.77 -1.17
CA LYS A 31 0.34 3.41 -0.40
C LYS A 31 0.21 2.01 0.18
N THR A 32 1.33 1.29 0.17
CA THR A 32 1.46 -0.04 0.78
C THR A 32 2.02 0.11 2.18
N LEU A 33 1.25 -0.35 3.16
CA LEU A 33 1.60 -0.34 4.57
C LEU A 33 1.79 -1.77 5.06
N VAL A 34 2.77 -1.97 5.94
CA VAL A 34 3.00 -3.27 6.58
C VAL A 34 2.78 -3.13 8.06
N ALA A 35 2.05 -4.07 8.63
CA ALA A 35 1.71 -4.08 10.04
C ALA A 35 1.80 -5.51 10.59
N ARG A 36 1.82 -5.64 11.91
CA ARG A 36 1.99 -6.90 12.61
C ARG A 36 0.80 -7.15 13.54
N GLY A 37 0.20 -8.33 13.42
CA GLY A 37 -0.87 -8.79 14.28
C GLY A 37 -0.41 -9.11 15.71
N ALA A 38 -1.37 -9.26 16.62
CA ALA A 38 -1.12 -9.76 17.96
C ALA A 38 -0.43 -11.15 17.93
N SER A 39 -0.76 -11.98 16.93
CA SER A 39 -0.10 -13.28 16.66
C SER A 39 1.35 -13.17 16.20
N LYS A 40 1.88 -11.95 16.00
CA LYS A 40 3.16 -11.64 15.36
C LYS A 40 3.21 -11.90 13.86
N THR A 41 2.13 -12.36 13.24
CA THR A 41 2.00 -12.47 11.78
C THR A 41 2.04 -11.10 11.11
N PRO A 42 2.84 -10.89 10.04
CA PRO A 42 2.81 -9.66 9.26
C PRO A 42 1.69 -9.66 8.21
N TYR A 43 1.12 -8.49 7.98
CA TYR A 43 0.05 -8.22 7.03
C TYR A 43 0.37 -6.97 6.21
N VAL A 44 -0.18 -6.93 4.99
CA VAL A 44 -0.04 -5.80 4.07
C VAL A 44 -1.41 -5.14 3.89
N PHE A 45 -1.44 -3.82 3.99
CA PHE A 45 -2.63 -3.01 3.78
C PHE A 45 -2.36 -1.98 2.69
N VAL A 46 -3.20 -1.94 1.67
CA VAL A 46 -3.06 -1.02 0.52
C VAL A 46 -4.21 -0.04 0.56
N ILE A 47 -3.92 1.23 0.85
CA ILE A 47 -4.93 2.27 1.09
C ILE A 47 -4.66 3.51 0.25
N PRO A 48 -5.66 4.36 -0.05
CA PRO A 48 -5.43 5.65 -0.69
C PRO A 48 -4.40 6.47 0.07
N VAL A 49 -3.59 7.21 -0.67
CA VAL A 49 -2.41 7.86 -0.14
C VAL A 49 -2.74 8.98 0.84
N ALA A 50 -3.86 9.65 0.60
CA ALA A 50 -4.43 10.71 1.42
C ALA A 50 -5.10 10.21 2.71
N CYS A 51 -5.32 8.90 2.86
CA CYS A 51 -5.99 8.33 4.01
C CYS A 51 -5.01 7.75 5.04
N GLU A 52 -5.47 7.54 6.27
CA GLU A 52 -4.76 6.79 7.29
C GLU A 52 -5.39 5.41 7.52
N LEU A 53 -4.57 4.45 7.94
CA LEU A 53 -5.03 3.09 8.26
C LEU A 53 -5.74 3.08 9.61
N ASP A 54 -7.01 2.69 9.62
CA ASP A 54 -7.73 2.38 10.85
C ASP A 54 -7.26 1.02 11.37
N LEU A 55 -6.47 1.02 12.45
CA LEU A 55 -5.89 -0.20 13.01
C LEU A 55 -6.94 -1.20 13.52
N LYS A 56 -8.13 -0.72 13.94
CA LYS A 56 -9.22 -1.60 14.39
C LYS A 56 -9.87 -2.28 13.19
N LYS A 57 -10.18 -1.52 12.14
CA LYS A 57 -10.71 -2.10 10.89
C LYS A 57 -9.72 -3.06 10.24
N ALA A 58 -8.44 -2.69 10.21
CA ALA A 58 -7.35 -3.54 9.72
C ALA A 58 -7.26 -4.86 10.48
N ALA A 59 -7.28 -4.82 11.82
CA ALA A 59 -7.27 -6.02 12.67
C ALA A 59 -8.48 -6.92 12.39
N LYS A 60 -9.69 -6.35 12.28
CA LYS A 60 -10.91 -7.08 11.92
C LYS A 60 -10.79 -7.74 10.54
N ALA A 61 -10.27 -7.03 9.53
CA ALA A 61 -10.13 -7.53 8.17
C ALA A 61 -9.20 -8.75 8.06
N VAL A 62 -8.20 -8.86 8.96
CA VAL A 62 -7.28 -9.99 8.99
C VAL A 62 -7.57 -11.03 10.08
N GLY A 63 -8.59 -10.80 10.92
CA GLY A 63 -8.96 -11.71 12.01
C GLY A 63 -8.00 -11.68 13.19
N GLU A 64 -7.29 -10.57 13.39
CA GLU A 64 -6.37 -10.37 14.51
C GLU A 64 -7.06 -9.63 15.66
N LYS A 65 -6.64 -9.91 16.91
CA LYS A 65 -7.12 -9.17 18.09
C LYS A 65 -6.72 -7.69 18.02
N SER A 66 -5.53 -7.41 17.50
CA SER A 66 -5.01 -6.07 17.27
C SER A 66 -3.94 -6.10 16.19
N ILE A 67 -3.70 -4.93 15.58
CA ILE A 67 -2.66 -4.69 14.59
C ILE A 67 -1.84 -3.47 15.05
N ALA A 68 -0.52 -3.53 14.89
CA ALA A 68 0.38 -2.39 15.07
C ALA A 68 1.25 -2.21 13.84
N MET A 69 1.52 -0.95 13.46
CA MET A 69 2.40 -0.65 12.33
C MET A 69 3.78 -1.28 12.52
N LEU A 70 4.34 -1.85 11.45
CA LEU A 70 5.67 -2.44 11.47
C LEU A 70 6.71 -1.33 11.65
N HIS A 71 7.74 -1.58 12.45
CA HIS A 71 8.84 -0.63 12.59
C HIS A 71 9.61 -0.51 11.26
N VAL A 72 10.05 0.70 10.90
CA VAL A 72 10.68 0.96 9.59
C VAL A 72 11.93 0.10 9.38
N SER A 73 12.71 -0.17 10.43
CA SER A 73 13.91 -1.02 10.35
C SER A 73 13.60 -2.49 9.99
N GLU A 74 12.37 -2.95 10.20
CA GLU A 74 11.94 -4.32 9.86
C GLU A 74 11.38 -4.43 8.43
N LEU A 75 11.07 -3.30 7.76
CA LEU A 75 10.40 -3.28 6.47
C LEU A 75 11.23 -3.94 5.36
N THR A 76 12.46 -3.49 5.15
CA THR A 76 13.35 -4.01 4.09
C THR A 76 13.75 -5.47 4.33
N PRO A 77 14.12 -5.90 5.55
CA PRO A 77 14.35 -7.31 5.84
C PRO A 77 13.15 -8.19 5.46
N LEU A 78 11.94 -7.77 5.83
CA LEU A 78 10.72 -8.55 5.64
C LEU A 78 10.22 -8.56 4.19
N THR A 79 10.14 -7.39 3.56
CA THR A 79 9.48 -7.22 2.25
C THR A 79 10.46 -7.22 1.09
N GLY A 80 11.70 -6.78 1.31
CA GLY A 80 12.66 -6.44 0.27
C GLY A 80 12.55 -5.00 -0.23
N TYR A 81 11.58 -4.23 0.25
CA TYR A 81 11.39 -2.83 -0.15
C TYR A 81 11.71 -1.85 0.97
N VAL A 82 12.15 -0.66 0.58
CA VAL A 82 12.42 0.47 1.48
C VAL A 82 11.17 1.31 1.71
N ARG A 83 11.20 2.16 2.75
CA ARG A 83 10.16 3.18 2.97
C ARG A 83 10.06 4.09 1.74
N GLY A 84 8.83 4.40 1.30
CA GLY A 84 8.57 5.19 0.09
C GLY A 84 8.64 4.40 -1.23
N GLY A 85 9.18 3.18 -1.22
CA GLY A 85 9.27 2.29 -2.38
C GLY A 85 8.56 0.94 -2.19
N CYS A 86 7.69 0.82 -1.18
CA CYS A 86 7.04 -0.45 -0.87
C CYS A 86 5.90 -0.76 -1.85
N SER A 87 6.09 -1.79 -2.67
CA SER A 87 5.09 -2.29 -3.60
C SER A 87 4.21 -3.36 -2.95
N PRO A 88 2.91 -3.48 -3.31
CA PRO A 88 2.10 -4.61 -2.87
C PRO A 88 2.43 -5.91 -3.64
N VAL A 89 3.22 -5.81 -4.71
CA VAL A 89 3.65 -6.92 -5.58
C VAL A 89 5.14 -7.18 -5.36
N GLY A 90 5.61 -8.40 -5.61
CA GLY A 90 7.06 -8.68 -5.72
C GLY A 90 7.83 -8.73 -4.39
N MET A 91 7.13 -8.79 -3.25
CA MET A 91 7.79 -8.99 -1.95
C MET A 91 8.52 -10.33 -1.88
N LYS A 92 9.58 -10.41 -1.07
CA LYS A 92 10.39 -11.64 -0.84
C LYS A 92 9.56 -12.89 -0.51
N LYS A 93 8.44 -12.70 0.18
CA LYS A 93 7.43 -13.73 0.49
C LYS A 93 6.05 -13.14 0.27
N GLN A 94 5.10 -13.96 -0.14
CA GLN A 94 3.70 -13.53 -0.22
C GLN A 94 3.17 -13.31 1.20
N LEU A 95 2.80 -12.07 1.50
CA LEU A 95 2.13 -11.70 2.74
C LEU A 95 0.63 -11.59 2.47
N ARG A 96 -0.19 -11.83 3.50
CA ARG A 96 -1.64 -11.64 3.37
C ARG A 96 -1.90 -10.14 3.19
N THR A 97 -2.48 -9.81 2.04
CA THR A 97 -2.73 -8.43 1.61
C THR A 97 -4.21 -8.11 1.63
N VAL A 98 -4.56 -6.92 2.09
CA VAL A 98 -5.92 -6.38 2.03
C VAL A 98 -5.89 -5.00 1.37
N PHE A 99 -6.67 -4.80 0.32
CA PHE A 99 -6.87 -3.50 -0.31
C PHE A 99 -8.06 -2.78 0.34
N ALA A 100 -7.97 -1.47 0.44
CA ALA A 100 -9.10 -0.65 0.83
C ALA A 100 -10.22 -0.78 -0.21
N SER A 101 -11.47 -0.89 0.23
CA SER A 101 -12.66 -0.98 -0.62
C SER A 101 -12.75 0.15 -1.63
N GLN A 102 -12.23 1.36 -1.32
CA GLN A 102 -12.14 2.48 -2.24
C GLN A 102 -11.43 2.14 -3.56
N ALA A 103 -10.53 1.15 -3.58
CA ALA A 103 -9.90 0.69 -4.81
C ALA A 103 -10.91 0.13 -5.82
N LEU A 104 -12.01 -0.49 -5.35
CA LEU A 104 -13.00 -1.13 -6.23
C LEU A 104 -13.83 -0.12 -7.04
N ALA A 105 -13.87 1.14 -6.60
CA ALA A 105 -14.55 2.22 -7.31
C ALA A 105 -13.68 2.86 -8.41
N GLN A 106 -12.41 2.48 -8.52
CA GLN A 106 -11.47 3.05 -9.48
C GLN A 106 -11.32 2.12 -10.70
N GLU A 107 -11.26 2.70 -11.89
CA GLU A 107 -10.89 1.98 -13.11
C GLU A 107 -9.42 1.57 -13.08
N THR A 108 -8.55 2.49 -12.64
CA THR A 108 -7.12 2.28 -12.43
C THR A 108 -6.66 2.89 -11.12
N ILE A 109 -5.64 2.28 -10.51
CA ILE A 109 -4.94 2.81 -9.34
C ILE A 109 -3.43 2.83 -9.59
N LEU A 110 -2.74 3.74 -8.92
CA LEU A 110 -1.28 3.81 -8.88
C LEU A 110 -0.77 3.20 -7.58
N VAL A 111 0.20 2.29 -7.68
CA VAL A 111 0.96 1.75 -6.55
C VAL A 111 2.45 1.82 -6.83
N SER A 112 3.28 1.82 -5.78
CA SER A 112 4.74 1.84 -5.96
C SER A 112 5.20 0.66 -6.83
N ALA A 113 6.10 0.92 -7.77
CA ALA A 113 6.72 -0.11 -8.61
C ALA A 113 7.90 -0.83 -7.91
N GLY A 114 8.09 -0.61 -6.61
CA GLY A 114 9.16 -1.24 -5.83
C GLY A 114 10.44 -0.39 -5.71
N LYS A 115 10.42 0.84 -6.27
CA LYS A 115 11.54 1.79 -6.25
C LYS A 115 10.99 3.21 -6.09
N ILE A 116 11.68 4.03 -5.29
CA ILE A 116 11.34 5.46 -5.12
C ILE A 116 11.45 6.15 -6.49
N GLY A 117 10.49 7.01 -6.80
CA GLY A 117 10.41 7.69 -8.10
C GLY A 117 9.65 6.91 -9.17
N TYR A 118 9.15 5.70 -8.87
CA TYR A 118 8.46 4.85 -9.84
C TYR A 118 7.11 4.36 -9.31
N GLN A 119 6.07 4.51 -10.13
CA GLN A 119 4.71 4.04 -9.89
C GLN A 119 4.26 3.16 -11.06
N VAL A 120 3.30 2.28 -10.79
CA VAL A 120 2.60 1.51 -11.81
C VAL A 120 1.11 1.76 -11.70
N GLU A 121 0.51 2.17 -12.81
CA GLU A 121 -0.93 2.30 -12.95
C GLU A 121 -1.52 1.02 -13.55
N VAL A 122 -2.56 0.51 -12.91
CA VAL A 122 -3.16 -0.78 -13.28
C VAL A 122 -4.58 -0.90 -12.70
N ALA A 123 -5.41 -1.72 -13.33
CA ALA A 123 -6.72 -2.06 -12.80
C ALA A 123 -6.57 -2.72 -11.42
N PRO A 124 -7.29 -2.25 -10.38
CA PRO A 124 -7.13 -2.75 -9.01
C PRO A 124 -7.46 -4.24 -8.90
N GLN A 125 -8.42 -4.74 -9.67
CA GLN A 125 -8.81 -6.15 -9.70
C GLN A 125 -7.67 -7.05 -10.17
N ALA A 126 -6.82 -6.58 -11.11
CA ALA A 126 -5.65 -7.33 -11.57
C ALA A 126 -4.60 -7.46 -10.46
N LEU A 127 -4.36 -6.39 -9.69
CA LEU A 127 -3.46 -6.44 -8.53
C LEU A 127 -4.01 -7.35 -7.44
N ILE A 128 -5.29 -7.20 -7.09
CA ILE A 128 -5.96 -8.00 -6.06
C ILE A 128 -5.86 -9.49 -6.41
N ALA A 129 -6.14 -9.86 -7.66
CA ALA A 129 -6.02 -11.24 -8.13
C ALA A 129 -4.57 -11.74 -8.09
N LEU A 130 -3.62 -10.93 -8.60
CA LEU A 130 -2.19 -11.29 -8.65
C LEU A 130 -1.62 -11.62 -7.27
N VAL A 131 -1.97 -10.83 -6.26
CA VAL A 131 -1.45 -11.01 -4.89
C VAL A 131 -2.39 -11.79 -3.98
N ARG A 132 -3.51 -12.30 -4.52
CA ARG A 132 -4.56 -13.03 -3.79
C ARG A 132 -5.07 -12.24 -2.58
N ALA A 133 -5.28 -10.94 -2.77
CA ALA A 133 -5.72 -10.05 -1.70
C ALA A 133 -7.22 -10.16 -1.42
N GLY A 134 -7.61 -9.81 -0.20
CA GLY A 134 -8.97 -9.43 0.12
C GLY A 134 -9.21 -7.93 -0.03
N THR A 135 -10.46 -7.50 0.15
CA THR A 135 -10.83 -6.08 0.25
C THR A 135 -11.60 -5.83 1.54
N ALA A 136 -11.46 -4.63 2.12
CA ALA A 136 -12.18 -4.22 3.31
C ALA A 136 -12.25 -2.69 3.44
N GLU A 137 -13.17 -2.19 4.25
CA GLU A 137 -13.08 -0.84 4.80
C GLU A 137 -11.83 -0.76 5.68
N LEU A 138 -10.84 0.06 5.31
CA LEU A 138 -9.55 0.12 6.00
C LEU A 138 -9.18 1.50 6.53
N THR A 139 -9.86 2.56 6.09
CA THR A 139 -9.44 3.93 6.35
C THR A 139 -10.29 4.61 7.41
N ILE A 140 -9.70 5.61 8.06
CA ILE A 140 -10.43 6.61 8.84
C ILE A 140 -10.91 7.68 7.85
N GLU A 141 -12.18 8.10 7.95
CA GLU A 141 -12.66 9.28 7.21
C GLU A 141 -11.99 10.52 7.80
N SER A 142 -11.35 11.31 6.95
CA SER A 142 -10.71 12.58 7.32
C SER A 142 -11.73 13.71 7.34
#